data_AF-A0A2K5AS94-F1
#
_entry.id   AF-A0A2K5AS94-F1
#
_cell.length_a   1.000
_cell.length_b   1.000
_cell.length_c   1.000
_cell.angle_alpha   90.00
_cell.angle_beta   90.00
_cell.angle_gamma   90.00
#
_symmetry.space_group_name_H-M   'P 1'
#
loop_
_entity.id
_entity.type
_entity.pdbx_description
1 polymer ?
#
loop_
_entity_poly.entity_id
_entity_poly.type
_entity_poly.pdbx_seq_one_letter_code
_entity_poly.pdbx_strand_id
1 'polypeptide(L)'
;MVLSMIEFYSDQELLKYVEQEITTTRNNIKVHTEKAEEQRRKYTNLKGKYNEELLKGVNIEQRKVSGFKVLMNPTVEYELYIHESIVASLQEKLEALERTKSMAKFMHAEGVEKVVMIVDDGKPIGFMVYKKRQQQ
;
A
#
# COMPACT_ATOMS: atom_id res chain seq x y z
N MET A 1 -10.85 -1.28 6.87
CA MET A 1 -10.84 -0.29 7.95
C MET A 1 -10.31 -0.94 9.22
N VAL A 2 -9.00 -1.20 9.19
CA VAL A 2 -8.21 -1.50 10.38
C VAL A 2 -7.54 -0.19 10.77
N LEU A 3 -8.05 0.43 11.84
CA LEU A 3 -7.45 1.62 12.42
C LEU A 3 -6.35 1.19 13.41
N SER A 4 -5.18 1.79 13.27
CA SER A 4 -4.07 1.62 14.20
C SER A 4 -3.47 2.98 14.57
N MET A 5 -2.86 3.03 15.75
CA MET A 5 -2.16 4.21 16.25
C MET A 5 -0.68 3.86 16.45
N ILE A 6 0.20 4.70 15.90
CA ILE A 6 1.65 4.55 16.04
C ILE A 6 2.17 5.80 16.75
N GLU A 7 2.87 5.59 17.87
CA GLU A 7 3.39 6.67 18.69
C GLU A 7 4.87 6.93 18.40
N PHE A 8 5.25 8.20 18.38
CA PHE A 8 6.60 8.70 18.19
C PHE A 8 6.90 9.74 19.27
N TYR A 9 8.09 9.67 19.88
CA TYR A 9 8.53 10.57 20.97
C TYR A 9 9.43 11.70 20.47
N SER A 10 9.54 11.85 19.16
CA SER A 10 10.10 13.01 18.49
C SER A 10 9.62 13.07 17.04
N ASP A 11 9.72 14.26 16.44
CA ASP A 11 9.52 14.45 15.01
C ASP A 11 10.59 13.71 14.18
N GLN A 12 11.81 13.55 14.72
CA GLN A 12 12.89 12.81 14.07
C GLN A 12 12.57 11.31 13.96
N GLU A 13 11.99 10.70 15.01
CA GLU A 13 11.52 9.32 14.97
C GLU A 13 10.43 9.11 13.92
N LEU A 14 9.45 10.03 13.88
CA LEU A 14 8.41 10.02 12.85
C LEU A 14 9.02 10.12 11.45
N LEU A 15 9.94 11.06 11.23
CA LEU A 15 10.57 11.27 9.92
C LEU A 15 11.33 10.02 9.47
N LYS A 16 12.12 9.42 10.37
CA LYS A 16 12.87 8.19 10.09
C LYS A 16 11.94 7.04 9.72
N TYR A 17 10.84 6.85 10.47
CA TYR A 17 9.83 5.84 10.15
C TYR A 17 9.22 6.08 8.76
N VAL A 18 8.82 7.31 8.48
CA VAL A 18 8.19 7.68 7.20
C VAL A 18 9.15 7.44 6.03
N GLU A 19 10.42 7.79 6.15
CA GLU A 19 11.42 7.56 5.10
C GLU A 19 11.68 6.07 4.83
N GLN A 20 11.69 5.25 5.90
CA GLN A 20 11.78 3.80 5.77
C GLN A 20 10.54 3.24 5.06
N GLU A 21 9.35 3.64 5.47
CA GLU A 21 8.09 3.20 4.85
C GLU A 21 7.97 3.66 3.39
N ILE A 22 8.44 4.85 3.04
CA ILE A 22 8.51 5.33 1.65
C ILE A 22 9.41 4.41 0.82
N THR A 23 10.59 4.08 1.34
CA THR A 23 11.55 3.21 0.65
C THR A 23 10.96 1.82 0.43
N THR A 24 10.37 1.22 1.47
CA THR A 24 9.68 -0.07 1.40
C THR A 24 8.52 -0.02 0.40
N THR A 25 7.69 1.02 0.44
CA THR A 25 6.55 1.17 -0.45
C THR A 25 6.98 1.31 -1.91
N ARG A 26 8.04 2.09 -2.20
CA ARG A 26 8.62 2.20 -3.55
C ARG A 26 9.15 0.87 -4.08
N ASN A 27 9.84 0.11 -3.24
CA ASN A 27 10.33 -1.22 -3.61
C ASN A 27 9.17 -2.16 -3.93
N ASN A 28 8.11 -2.14 -3.13
CA ASN A 28 6.92 -2.97 -3.37
C ASN A 28 6.20 -2.55 -4.67
N ILE A 29 6.07 -1.25 -4.93
CA ILE A 29 5.51 -0.76 -6.21
C ILE A 29 6.33 -1.33 -7.38
N LYS A 30 7.66 -1.21 -7.33
CA LYS A 30 8.54 -1.74 -8.39
C LYS A 30 8.30 -3.24 -8.62
N VAL A 31 8.32 -4.05 -7.56
CA VAL A 31 8.12 -5.50 -7.64
C VAL A 31 6.76 -5.84 -8.25
N HIS A 32 5.70 -5.14 -7.86
CA HIS A 32 4.35 -5.42 -8.36
C HIS A 32 4.13 -4.90 -9.79
N THR A 33 4.78 -3.81 -10.18
CA THR A 33 4.80 -3.33 -11.57
C THR A 33 5.51 -4.32 -12.49
N GLU A 34 6.69 -4.82 -12.10
CA GLU A 34 7.41 -5.84 -12.87
C GLU A 34 6.57 -7.12 -13.06
N LYS A 35 5.89 -7.57 -12.00
CA LYS A 35 4.94 -8.70 -12.08
C LYS A 35 3.74 -8.39 -12.98
N ALA A 36 3.16 -7.20 -12.90
CA ALA A 36 2.06 -6.78 -13.76
C ALA A 36 2.49 -6.78 -15.24
N GLU A 37 3.68 -6.28 -15.55
CA GLU A 37 4.23 -6.31 -16.91
C GLU A 37 4.45 -7.73 -17.42
N GLU A 38 4.98 -8.63 -16.58
CA GLU A 38 5.14 -10.04 -16.93
C GLU A 38 3.78 -10.69 -17.26
N GLN A 39 2.77 -10.47 -16.42
CA GLN A 39 1.42 -10.98 -16.65
C GLN A 39 0.77 -10.37 -17.88
N ARG A 40 0.99 -9.09 -18.15
CA ARG A 40 0.51 -8.41 -19.36
C ARG A 40 1.13 -9.00 -20.64
N ARG A 41 2.42 -9.37 -20.60
CA ARG A 41 3.08 -10.09 -21.71
C ARG A 41 2.49 -11.48 -21.89
N LYS A 42 2.28 -12.24 -20.80
CA LYS A 42 1.61 -13.56 -20.85
C LYS A 42 0.20 -13.44 -21.44
N TYR A 43 -0.59 -12.47 -20.99
CA TYR A 43 -1.95 -12.22 -21.49
C TYR A 43 -1.96 -11.91 -22.99
N THR A 44 -1.09 -11.00 -23.43
CA THR A 44 -0.96 -10.64 -24.86
C THR A 44 -0.56 -11.84 -25.71
N ASN A 45 0.39 -12.65 -25.24
CA ASN A 45 0.85 -13.85 -25.94
C ASN A 45 -0.24 -14.93 -26.02
N LEU A 46 -1.04 -15.09 -24.96
CA LEU A 46 -2.16 -16.04 -24.94
C LEU A 46 -3.28 -15.60 -25.89
N LYS A 47 -3.63 -14.31 -25.87
CA LYS A 47 -4.62 -13.72 -26.78
C LYS A 47 -4.21 -13.82 -28.25
N GLY A 48 -2.91 -13.78 -28.54
CA GLY A 48 -2.36 -13.94 -29.89
C GLY A 48 -2.17 -15.39 -30.36
N LYS A 49 -2.26 -16.40 -29.48
CA LYS A 49 -1.94 -17.81 -29.80
C LYS A 49 -3.10 -18.79 -29.64
N TYR A 50 -4.18 -18.42 -28.94
CA TYR A 50 -5.24 -19.36 -28.60
C TYR A 50 -6.61 -18.94 -29.15
N ASN A 51 -7.18 -19.81 -30.00
CA ASN A 51 -8.61 -19.92 -30.24
C ASN A 51 -9.35 -20.08 -28.90
N GLU A 52 -10.54 -19.52 -28.79
CA GLU A 52 -11.42 -19.48 -27.60
C GLU A 52 -11.71 -20.85 -26.92
N GLU A 53 -11.29 -21.97 -27.52
CA GLU A 53 -11.56 -23.33 -27.06
C GLU A 53 -10.75 -23.77 -25.83
N LEU A 54 -9.51 -23.28 -25.63
CA LEU A 54 -8.73 -23.67 -24.44
C LEU A 54 -9.15 -22.96 -23.15
N LEU A 55 -9.88 -21.85 -23.24
CA LEU A 55 -10.40 -21.12 -22.08
C LEU A 55 -11.70 -21.74 -21.53
N LYS A 56 -12.36 -22.63 -22.27
CA LYS A 56 -13.64 -23.25 -21.87
C LYS A 56 -13.52 -24.32 -20.77
N GLY A 57 -12.30 -24.74 -20.42
CA GLY A 57 -12.07 -25.83 -19.46
C GLY A 57 -11.60 -25.40 -18.05
N VAL A 58 -11.25 -24.13 -17.84
CA VAL A 58 -10.73 -23.66 -16.55
C VAL A 58 -11.89 -23.10 -15.72
N ASN A 59 -12.42 -23.91 -14.80
CA ASN A 59 -13.35 -23.42 -13.79
C ASN A 59 -12.59 -22.51 -12.81
N ILE A 60 -12.73 -21.20 -13.00
CA ILE A 60 -12.28 -20.18 -12.04
C ILE A 60 -13.29 -20.20 -10.89
N GLU A 61 -12.87 -20.62 -9.71
CA GLU A 61 -13.74 -20.60 -8.54
C GLU A 61 -13.28 -19.53 -7.56
N GLN A 62 -14.19 -18.63 -7.20
CA GLN A 62 -14.00 -17.72 -6.08
C GLN A 62 -14.74 -18.27 -4.86
N ARG A 63 -14.00 -18.63 -3.81
CA ARG A 63 -14.56 -19.12 -2.55
C ARG A 63 -14.28 -18.15 -1.42
N LYS A 64 -15.23 -18.01 -0.48
CA LYS A 64 -14.99 -17.29 0.77
C LYS A 64 -14.66 -18.33 1.85
N VAL A 65 -13.42 -18.32 2.34
CA VAL A 65 -12.96 -19.29 3.35
C VAL A 65 -12.46 -18.50 4.55
N SER A 66 -13.07 -18.71 5.73
CA SER A 66 -12.66 -18.05 6.98
C SER A 66 -12.54 -16.52 6.88
N GLY A 67 -13.43 -15.88 6.10
CA GLY A 67 -13.40 -14.44 5.87
C GLY A 67 -12.51 -13.98 4.71
N PHE A 68 -11.63 -14.83 4.19
CA PHE A 68 -10.78 -14.54 3.04
C PHE A 68 -11.48 -14.81 1.72
N LYS A 69 -11.19 -13.99 0.70
CA LYS A 69 -11.54 -14.27 -0.70
C LYS A 69 -10.40 -15.09 -1.31
N VAL A 70 -10.70 -16.35 -1.64
CA VAL A 70 -9.75 -17.30 -2.24
C VAL A 70 -10.13 -17.48 -3.71
N LEU A 71 -9.18 -17.26 -4.60
CA LEU A 71 -9.31 -17.54 -6.03
C LEU A 71 -8.60 -18.86 -6.34
N MET A 72 -9.35 -19.83 -6.86
CA MET A 72 -8.82 -21.10 -7.34
C MET A 72 -8.65 -21.02 -8.85
N ASN A 73 -7.47 -21.39 -9.34
CA ASN A 73 -7.10 -21.31 -10.76
C ASN A 73 -7.36 -19.91 -11.38
N PRO A 74 -6.80 -18.82 -10.80
CA PRO A 74 -7.00 -17.49 -11.37
C PRO A 74 -6.47 -17.42 -12.80
N THR A 75 -7.15 -16.66 -13.66
CA THR A 75 -6.63 -16.38 -15.00
C THR A 75 -5.49 -15.38 -14.92
N VAL A 76 -4.65 -15.37 -15.97
CA VAL A 76 -3.61 -14.34 -16.16
C VAL A 76 -4.20 -12.93 -16.09
N GLU A 77 -5.42 -12.74 -16.57
CA GLU A 77 -6.15 -11.47 -16.48
C GLU A 77 -6.49 -11.09 -15.04
N TYR A 78 -6.97 -12.04 -14.23
CA TYR A 78 -7.22 -11.81 -12.80
C TYR A 78 -5.93 -11.51 -12.03
N GLU A 79 -4.84 -12.23 -12.31
CA GLU A 79 -3.53 -11.96 -11.69
C GLU A 79 -3.00 -10.57 -12.06
N LEU A 80 -3.14 -10.17 -13.33
CA LEU A 80 -2.80 -8.83 -13.80
C LEU A 80 -3.60 -7.77 -13.04
N TYR A 81 -4.93 -7.91 -12.98
CA TYR A 81 -5.82 -6.99 -12.27
C TYR A 81 -5.46 -6.85 -10.79
N ILE A 82 -5.10 -7.96 -10.13
CA ILE A 82 -4.68 -7.95 -8.72
C ILE A 82 -3.39 -7.15 -8.56
N HIS A 83 -2.39 -7.37 -9.41
CA HIS A 83 -1.13 -6.63 -9.33
C HIS A 83 -1.33 -5.13 -9.59
N GLU A 84 -2.15 -4.76 -10.57
CA GLU A 84 -2.49 -3.35 -10.83
C GLU A 84 -3.23 -2.71 -9.65
N SER A 85 -4.17 -3.44 -9.04
CA SER A 85 -4.88 -2.98 -7.84
C SER A 85 -3.95 -2.78 -6.64
N ILE A 86 -2.98 -3.69 -6.45
CA ILE A 86 -1.95 -3.55 -5.41
C ILE A 86 -1.10 -2.31 -5.67
N VAL A 87 -0.64 -2.10 -6.92
CA VAL A 87 0.15 -0.92 -7.30
C VAL A 87 -0.62 0.37 -7.01
N ALA A 88 -1.89 0.46 -7.41
CA ALA A 88 -2.73 1.62 -7.13
C ALA A 88 -2.84 1.91 -5.62
N SER A 89 -3.13 0.88 -4.81
CA SER A 89 -3.21 1.05 -3.35
C SER A 89 -1.87 1.45 -2.72
N LEU A 90 -0.74 0.94 -3.23
CA LEU A 90 0.59 1.34 -2.77
C LEU A 90 0.96 2.76 -3.19
N GLN A 91 0.51 3.23 -4.36
CA GLN A 91 0.67 4.62 -4.79
C GLN A 91 -0.08 5.57 -3.86
N GLU A 92 -1.33 5.26 -3.51
CA GLU A 92 -2.09 6.03 -2.52
C GLU A 92 -1.40 6.07 -1.15
N LYS A 93 -0.83 4.94 -0.71
CA LYS A 93 -0.02 4.88 0.52
C LYS A 93 1.22 5.76 0.41
N LEU A 94 1.94 5.71 -0.71
CA LEU A 94 3.13 6.52 -0.95
C LEU A 94 2.81 8.01 -0.90
N GLU A 95 1.73 8.45 -1.54
CA GLU A 95 1.28 9.84 -1.49
C GLU A 95 0.95 10.28 -0.06
N ALA A 96 0.26 9.44 0.72
CA ALA A 96 -0.04 9.73 2.13
C ALA A 96 1.25 9.86 2.98
N LEU A 97 2.25 9.01 2.73
CA LEU A 97 3.54 9.08 3.40
C LEU A 97 4.33 10.35 3.02
N GLU A 98 4.33 10.76 1.73
CA GLU A 98 5.00 11.99 1.29
C GLU A 98 4.33 13.24 1.87
N ARG A 99 3.00 13.26 2.00
CA ARG A 99 2.28 14.31 2.76
C ARG A 99 2.68 14.32 4.23
N THR A 100 2.83 13.14 4.84
CA THR A 100 3.28 13.00 6.23
C THR A 100 4.69 13.54 6.42
N LYS A 101 5.61 13.27 5.49
CA LYS A 101 6.98 13.80 5.49
C LYS A 101 6.99 15.33 5.51
N SER A 102 6.09 15.95 4.74
CA SER A 102 5.93 17.41 4.70
C SER A 102 5.36 17.94 6.02
N MET A 103 4.40 17.23 6.62
CA MET A 103 3.83 17.57 7.93
C MET A 103 4.84 17.44 9.08
N ALA A 104 5.72 16.43 9.06
CA ALA A 104 6.76 16.26 10.08
C ALA A 104 7.68 17.49 10.19
N LYS A 105 8.00 18.14 9.05
CA LYS A 105 8.77 19.40 9.04
C LYS A 105 8.05 20.54 9.75
N PHE A 106 6.72 20.62 9.61
CA PHE A 106 5.90 21.60 10.33
C PHE A 106 5.90 21.31 11.83
N MET A 107 5.75 20.04 12.22
CA MET A 107 5.75 19.63 13.63
C MET A 107 7.09 19.93 14.33
N HIS A 108 8.22 19.83 13.62
CA HIS A 108 9.52 20.21 14.14
C HIS A 108 9.57 21.68 14.60
N ALA A 109 8.99 22.60 13.81
CA ALA A 109 8.97 24.03 14.12
C ALA A 109 8.13 24.37 15.37
N GLU A 110 7.20 23.50 15.75
CA GLU A 110 6.21 23.72 16.82
C GLU A 110 6.63 23.18 18.19
N GLY A 111 7.85 22.64 18.34
CA GLY A 111 8.36 22.15 19.63
C GLY A 111 7.58 20.94 20.16
N VAL A 112 7.27 20.00 19.28
CA VAL A 112 6.47 18.81 19.58
C VAL A 112 7.25 17.80 20.42
N GLU A 113 6.61 17.29 21.47
CA GLU A 113 7.15 16.28 22.39
C GLU A 113 6.75 14.86 21.96
N LYS A 114 5.51 14.68 21.49
CA LYS A 114 4.99 13.39 21.08
C LYS A 114 4.03 13.54 19.90
N VAL A 115 4.11 12.62 18.95
CA VAL A 115 3.18 12.50 17.82
C VAL A 115 2.56 11.12 17.83
N VAL A 116 1.25 11.04 17.66
CA VAL A 116 0.55 9.78 17.40
C VAL A 116 -0.05 9.86 16.01
N MET A 117 0.43 8.98 15.12
CA MET A 117 -0.09 8.85 13.76
C MET A 117 -1.24 7.84 13.74
N ILE A 118 -2.36 8.25 13.16
CA ILE A 118 -3.51 7.39 12.92
C ILE A 118 -3.38 6.81 11.51
N VAL A 119 -3.45 5.50 11.41
CA VAL A 119 -3.25 4.75 10.17
C VAL A 119 -4.50 3.91 9.87
N ASP A 120 -5.03 4.04 8.66
CA ASP A 120 -6.13 3.21 8.14
C ASP A 120 -5.64 2.36 6.97
N ASP A 121 -5.79 1.04 7.09
CA ASP A 121 -5.36 0.06 6.08
C ASP A 121 -3.90 0.33 5.59
N GLY A 122 -3.02 0.70 6.53
CA GLY A 122 -1.61 0.99 6.27
C GLY A 122 -1.29 2.39 5.73
N LYS A 123 -2.28 3.28 5.59
CA LYS A 123 -2.13 4.66 5.12
C LYS A 123 -2.26 5.66 6.26
N PRO A 124 -1.34 6.63 6.45
CA PRO A 124 -1.53 7.72 7.39
C PRO A 124 -2.76 8.56 7.03
N ILE A 125 -3.69 8.74 7.98
CA ILE A 125 -4.92 9.52 7.79
C ILE A 125 -5.05 10.70 8.75
N GLY A 126 -4.29 10.72 9.85
CA GLY A 126 -4.38 11.79 10.84
C GLY A 126 -3.25 11.76 11.86
N PHE A 127 -3.17 12.82 12.65
CA PHE A 127 -2.15 12.99 13.68
C PHE A 127 -2.75 13.58 14.95
N MET A 128 -2.29 13.11 16.10
CA MET A 128 -2.43 13.79 17.38
C MET A 128 -1.05 14.29 17.81
N VAL A 129 -0.95 15.56 18.18
CA VAL A 129 0.31 16.24 18.46
C VAL A 129 0.30 16.78 19.88
N TYR A 130 1.29 16.41 20.67
CA TYR A 130 1.47 16.85 22.05
C TYR A 130 2.69 17.76 22.13
N LYS A 131 2.48 19.01 22.53
CA LYS A 131 3.55 20.01 22.68
C LYS A 131 4.09 20.02 24.11
N LYS A 132 5.38 20.34 24.29
CA LYS A 132 5.92 20.64 25.62
C LYS A 132 5.13 21.79 26.24
N ARG A 133 4.61 21.60 27.46
CA ARG A 133 4.05 22.71 28.24
C ARG A 133 5.17 23.70 28.53
N GLN A 134 5.05 24.93 28.02
CA GLN A 134 5.88 26.02 28.51
C GLN A 134 5.50 26.25 29.98
N GLN A 135 6.42 26.00 30.90
CA GLN A 135 6.25 26.44 32.29
C GLN A 135 6.28 27.98 32.26
N GLN A 136 5.12 28.61 32.49
CA GLN A 136 5.02 30.02 32.81
C GLN A 136 5.40 30.26 34.26
#